data_AF-A0A2I0LTC9-F1
#
_entry.id   AF-A0A2I0LTC9-F1
#
_cell.length_a   1.000
_cell.length_b   1.000
_cell.length_c   1.000
_cell.angle_alpha   90.00
_cell.angle_beta   90.00
_cell.angle_gamma   90.00
#
_symmetry.space_group_name_H-M   'P 1'
#
loop_
_entity.id
_entity.type
_entity.pdbx_description
1 polymer ?
#
loop_
_entity_poly.entity_id
_entity_poly.type
_entity_poly.pdbx_seq_one_letter_code
_entity_poly.pdbx_strand_id
1 'polypeptide(L)'
;MFRCSARCCEDDTATMQQVQRCIERCHAPLAQAQAIVTAELEHFQDRLSRCTLHCNDKARDALEAGGSETRVRGQLDACLAACGDDHLRLVPAMAKKMKDSLAAIPQ
;
A
#
# COMPACT_ATOMS: atom_id res chain seq x y z
N MET A 1 -8.56 4.72 -20.67
CA MET A 1 -7.14 4.87 -21.09
C MET A 1 -6.95 4.55 -22.58
N PHE A 2 -6.76 3.30 -23.03
CA PHE A 2 -6.39 3.03 -24.45
C PHE A 2 -7.37 3.54 -25.51
N ARG A 3 -8.69 3.41 -25.30
CA ARG A 3 -9.68 3.99 -26.22
C ARG A 3 -9.65 5.53 -26.27
N CYS A 4 -9.30 6.18 -25.17
CA CYS A 4 -9.14 7.63 -25.11
C CYS A 4 -7.89 8.03 -25.90
N SER A 5 -6.76 7.33 -25.68
CA SER A 5 -5.52 7.57 -26.41
C SER A 5 -5.68 7.35 -27.92
N ALA A 6 -6.44 6.33 -28.36
CA ALA A 6 -6.75 6.11 -29.77
C ALA A 6 -7.46 7.32 -30.40
N ARG A 7 -8.49 7.85 -29.73
CA ARG A 7 -9.19 9.07 -30.19
C ARG A 7 -8.28 10.29 -30.26
N CYS A 8 -7.30 10.41 -29.37
CA CYS A 8 -6.30 11.49 -29.46
C CYS A 8 -5.48 11.40 -30.74
N CYS A 9 -5.18 10.18 -31.22
CA CYS A 9 -4.40 9.95 -32.43
C CYS A 9 -5.22 10.07 -33.73
N GLU A 10 -6.55 9.97 -33.63
CA GLU A 10 -7.49 10.14 -34.75
C GLU A 10 -7.76 11.62 -35.09
N ASP A 11 -7.26 12.56 -34.28
CA ASP A 11 -7.40 14.00 -34.54
C ASP A 11 -6.34 14.48 -35.53
N ASP A 12 -6.69 14.44 -36.82
CA ASP A 12 -5.83 14.89 -37.93
C ASP A 12 -5.54 16.40 -37.92
N THR A 13 -6.24 17.18 -37.09
CA THR A 13 -6.04 18.63 -36.96
C THR A 13 -5.11 19.00 -35.80
N ALA A 14 -4.83 18.05 -34.90
CA ALA A 14 -3.97 18.25 -33.76
C ALA A 14 -2.49 18.16 -34.15
N THR A 15 -1.69 19.07 -33.60
CA THR A 15 -0.24 18.95 -33.60
C THR A 15 0.21 17.77 -32.74
N MET A 16 1.39 17.21 -33.03
CA MET A 16 1.96 16.11 -32.23
C MET A 16 2.02 16.42 -30.72
N GLN A 17 2.31 17.67 -30.34
CA GLN A 17 2.33 18.08 -28.94
C GLN A 17 0.93 18.07 -28.29
N GLN A 18 -0.11 18.39 -29.05
CA GLN A 18 -1.50 18.31 -28.56
C GLN A 18 -1.92 16.85 -28.36
N VAL A 19 -1.57 15.97 -29.31
CA VAL A 19 -1.82 14.52 -29.19
C VAL A 19 -1.12 13.95 -27.95
N GLN A 20 0.15 14.27 -27.74
CA GLN A 20 0.90 13.81 -26.56
C GLN A 20 0.24 14.25 -25.24
N ARG A 21 -0.13 15.53 -25.11
CA ARG A 21 -0.85 16.04 -23.93
C ARG A 21 -2.24 15.42 -23.75
N CYS A 22 -2.89 15.00 -24.83
CA CYS A 22 -4.16 14.29 -24.78
C CYS A 22 -3.95 12.88 -24.22
N ILE A 23 -2.95 12.15 -24.72
CA ILE A 23 -2.58 10.82 -24.24
C ILE A 23 -2.18 10.87 -22.75
N GLU A 24 -1.36 11.82 -22.34
CA GLU A 24 -0.98 11.98 -20.92
C GLU A 24 -2.21 12.13 -20.01
N ARG A 25 -3.20 12.93 -20.43
CA ARG A 25 -4.48 13.07 -19.72
C ARG A 25 -5.27 11.76 -19.69
N CYS A 26 -5.30 10.99 -20.77
CA CYS A 26 -5.95 9.68 -20.81
C CYS A 26 -5.33 8.64 -19.86
N HIS A 27 -4.05 8.81 -19.50
CA HIS A 27 -3.31 7.92 -18.61
C HIS A 27 -3.31 8.38 -17.15
N ALA A 28 -3.48 9.68 -16.89
CA ALA A 28 -3.40 10.27 -15.55
C ALA A 28 -4.32 9.61 -14.50
N PRO A 29 -5.62 9.33 -14.77
CA PRO A 29 -6.49 8.67 -13.78
C PRO A 29 -5.99 7.29 -13.35
N LEU A 30 -5.43 6.51 -14.29
CA LEU A 30 -4.89 5.19 -13.99
C LEU A 30 -3.60 5.28 -13.16
N ALA A 31 -2.71 6.20 -13.52
CA ALA A 31 -1.48 6.44 -12.75
C ALA A 31 -1.81 6.89 -11.32
N GLN A 32 -2.81 7.75 -11.15
CA GLN A 32 -3.29 8.19 -9.83
C GLN A 32 -3.89 7.03 -9.03
N ALA A 33 -4.72 6.18 -9.66
CA ALA A 33 -5.28 5.00 -9.02
C ALA A 33 -4.19 4.03 -8.53
N GLN A 34 -3.17 3.79 -9.37
CA GLN A 34 -2.04 2.95 -9.01
C GLN A 34 -1.26 3.54 -7.83
N ALA A 35 -0.99 4.85 -7.82
CA ALA A 35 -0.31 5.52 -6.73
C ALA A 35 -1.07 5.40 -5.40
N ILE A 36 -2.40 5.55 -5.42
CA ILE A 36 -3.25 5.39 -4.22
C ILE A 36 -3.15 3.97 -3.65
N VAL A 37 -3.31 2.95 -4.50
CA VAL A 37 -3.27 1.55 -4.05
C VAL A 37 -1.90 1.20 -3.50
N THR A 38 -0.83 1.58 -4.20
CA THR A 38 0.54 1.35 -3.75
C THR A 38 0.79 2.02 -2.41
N ALA A 39 0.43 3.29 -2.24
CA ALA A 39 0.67 4.02 -1.00
C ALA A 39 -0.07 3.42 0.21
N GLU A 40 -1.32 2.99 0.05
CA GLU A 40 -2.07 2.36 1.14
C GLU A 40 -1.47 0.99 1.53
N LEU A 41 -1.04 0.20 0.55
CA LEU A 41 -0.38 -1.08 0.79
C LEU A 41 1.00 -0.91 1.44
N GLU A 42 1.80 0.05 0.98
CA GLU A 42 3.10 0.37 1.57
C GLU A 42 2.95 0.81 3.03
N HIS A 43 2.00 1.71 3.31
CA HIS A 43 1.73 2.15 4.68
C HIS A 43 1.29 0.99 5.59
N PHE A 44 0.49 0.05 5.09
CA PHE A 44 0.12 -1.15 5.83
C PHE A 44 1.32 -2.07 6.11
N GLN A 45 2.14 -2.33 5.08
CA GLN A 45 3.33 -3.17 5.18
C GLN A 45 4.38 -2.60 6.15
N ASP A 46 4.57 -1.28 6.11
CA ASP A 46 5.49 -0.54 6.98
C ASP A 46 5.06 -0.66 8.46
N ARG A 47 3.76 -0.53 8.75
CA ARG A 47 3.23 -0.76 10.11
C ARG A 47 3.41 -2.20 10.58
N LEU A 48 3.12 -3.17 9.72
CA LEU A 48 3.31 -4.59 10.04
C LEU A 48 4.78 -4.91 10.31
N SER A 49 5.69 -4.38 9.49
CA SER A 49 7.14 -4.58 9.62
C SER A 49 7.67 -4.00 10.92
N ARG A 50 7.26 -2.78 11.29
CA ARG A 50 7.62 -2.18 12.59
C ARG A 50 7.08 -2.98 13.78
N CYS A 51 5.88 -3.54 13.65
CA CYS A 51 5.30 -4.34 14.71
C CYS A 51 6.08 -5.65 14.92
N THR A 52 6.49 -6.32 13.85
CA THR A 52 7.42 -7.47 13.91
C THR A 52 8.77 -7.08 14.52
N LEU A 53 9.34 -5.95 14.12
CA LEU A 53 10.60 -5.45 14.69
C LEU A 53 10.49 -5.22 16.21
N HIS A 54 9.40 -4.59 16.65
CA HIS A 54 9.13 -4.39 18.08
C HIS A 54 9.02 -5.70 18.87
N CYS A 55 8.42 -6.74 18.28
CA CYS A 55 8.39 -8.06 18.90
C CYS A 55 9.79 -8.68 19.01
N ASN A 56 10.63 -8.51 17.98
CA ASN A 56 12.02 -8.98 18.00
C ASN A 56 12.86 -8.23 19.05
N ASP A 57 12.70 -6.91 19.15
CA ASP A 57 13.42 -6.09 20.14
C ASP A 57 13.04 -6.53 21.57
N LYS A 58 11.74 -6.72 21.84
CA LYS A 58 11.28 -7.26 23.14
C LYS A 58 11.85 -8.64 23.46
N ALA A 59 11.94 -9.51 22.47
CA ALA A 59 12.51 -10.84 22.66
C ALA A 59 14.01 -10.76 22.98
N ARG A 60 14.73 -9.90 22.26
CA ARG A 60 16.16 -9.64 22.50
C ARG A 60 16.40 -9.07 23.90
N ASP A 61 15.64 -8.05 24.31
CA ASP A 61 15.75 -7.45 25.64
C ASP A 61 15.46 -8.50 26.75
N ALA A 62 14.49 -9.39 26.52
CA ALA A 62 14.18 -10.46 27.46
C ALA A 62 15.29 -11.50 27.59
N LEU A 63 16.04 -11.78 26.52
CA LEU A 63 17.24 -12.64 26.57
C LEU A 63 18.39 -11.95 27.29
N GLU A 64 18.64 -10.67 26.99
CA GLU A 64 19.69 -9.88 27.64
C GLU A 64 19.44 -9.72 29.15
N ALA A 65 18.17 -9.69 29.57
CA ALA A 65 17.75 -9.71 30.98
C ALA A 65 17.86 -11.09 31.67
N GLY A 66 18.41 -12.11 31.00
CA GLY A 66 18.58 -13.47 31.55
C GLY A 66 17.35 -14.37 31.41
N GLY A 67 16.42 -14.04 30.51
CA GLY A 67 15.27 -14.88 30.20
C GLY A 67 15.67 -16.21 29.54
N SER A 68 14.97 -17.28 29.89
CA SER A 68 15.16 -18.58 29.23
C SER A 68 14.72 -18.52 27.77
N GLU A 69 15.54 -19.08 26.87
CA GLU A 69 15.31 -19.09 25.41
C GLU A 69 13.94 -19.67 25.03
N THR A 70 13.52 -20.77 25.66
CA THR A 70 12.22 -21.40 25.39
C THR A 70 11.06 -20.48 25.76
N ARG A 71 11.17 -19.77 26.89
CA ARG A 71 10.16 -18.80 27.33
C ARG A 71 10.11 -17.61 26.40
N VAL A 72 11.26 -17.06 26.03
CA VAL A 72 11.35 -15.91 25.13
C VAL A 72 10.77 -16.25 23.76
N ARG A 73 11.06 -17.44 23.23
CA ARG A 73 10.50 -17.90 21.96
C ARG A 73 8.97 -17.94 21.99
N GLY A 74 8.38 -18.51 23.05
CA GLY A 74 6.92 -18.50 23.22
C GLY A 74 6.33 -17.09 23.31
N GLN A 75 7.04 -16.15 23.95
CA GLN A 75 6.63 -14.75 24.02
C GLN A 75 6.71 -14.05 22.66
N LEU A 76 7.76 -14.33 21.88
CA LEU A 76 7.91 -13.82 20.51
C LEU A 76 6.78 -14.31 19.62
N ASP A 77 6.50 -15.62 19.61
CA ASP A 77 5.42 -16.22 18.81
C ASP A 77 4.07 -15.61 19.16
N ALA A 78 3.76 -15.45 20.45
CA ALA A 78 2.54 -14.80 20.91
C ALA A 78 2.47 -13.31 20.50
N CYS A 79 3.59 -12.59 20.54
CA CYS A 79 3.66 -11.20 20.10
C CYS A 79 3.40 -11.08 18.59
N LEU A 80 3.99 -11.94 17.78
CA LEU A 80 3.79 -11.97 16.33
C LEU A 80 2.36 -12.36 15.96
N ALA A 81 1.75 -13.30 16.67
CA ALA A 81 0.34 -13.66 16.48
C ALA A 81 -0.58 -12.46 16.76
N ALA A 82 -0.39 -11.78 17.90
CA ALA A 82 -1.15 -10.57 18.24
C ALA A 82 -0.93 -9.45 17.21
N CYS A 83 0.32 -9.28 16.74
CA CYS A 83 0.65 -8.35 15.67
C CYS A 83 -0.15 -8.63 14.40
N GLY A 84 -0.23 -9.89 13.99
CA GLY A 84 -1.04 -10.33 12.85
C GLY A 84 -2.52 -10.03 13.04
N ASP A 85 -3.09 -10.41 14.19
CA ASP A 85 -4.51 -10.18 14.51
C ASP A 85 -4.87 -8.69 14.50
N ASP A 86 -4.03 -7.84 15.08
CA ASP A 86 -4.24 -6.40 15.11
C ASP A 86 -4.16 -5.80 13.71
N HIS A 87 -3.26 -6.28 12.85
CA HIS A 87 -3.16 -5.79 11.47
C HIS A 87 -4.30 -6.31 10.58
N LEU A 88 -4.77 -7.54 10.78
CA LEU A 88 -5.95 -8.05 10.07
C LEU A 88 -7.20 -7.19 10.33
N ARG A 89 -7.36 -6.68 11.56
CA ARG A 89 -8.45 -5.75 11.91
C ARG A 89 -8.38 -4.40 11.16
N LEU A 90 -7.20 -4.01 10.66
CA LEU A 90 -7.00 -2.77 9.91
C LEU A 90 -7.31 -2.92 8.42
N VAL A 91 -7.29 -4.14 7.88
CA VAL A 91 -7.50 -4.41 6.45
C VAL A 91 -8.84 -3.85 5.95
N PRO A 92 -9.98 -4.02 6.64
CA PRO A 92 -11.24 -3.45 6.16
C PRO A 92 -11.23 -1.92 6.08
N ALA A 93 -10.60 -1.25 7.05
CA ALA A 93 -10.49 0.21 7.07
C ALA A 93 -9.58 0.72 5.93
N MET A 94 -8.46 0.05 5.70
CA MET A 94 -7.56 0.32 4.58
C MET A 94 -8.27 0.13 3.23
N ALA A 95 -8.99 -0.99 3.06
CA ALA A 95 -9.75 -1.27 1.83
C ALA A 95 -10.84 -0.22 1.58
N LYS A 96 -11.54 0.22 2.64
CA LYS A 96 -12.53 1.31 2.56
C LYS A 96 -11.86 2.61 2.10
N LYS A 97 -10.75 3.00 2.72
CA LYS A 97 -10.00 4.22 2.36
C LYS A 97 -9.50 4.19 0.92
N MET A 98 -9.00 3.04 0.45
CA MET A 98 -8.63 2.86 -0.96
C MET A 98 -9.84 3.06 -1.87
N LYS A 99 -10.96 2.39 -1.59
CA LYS A 99 -12.18 2.50 -2.38
C LYS A 99 -12.68 3.95 -2.46
N ASP A 100 -12.73 4.64 -1.34
CA ASP A 100 -13.22 6.03 -1.27
C ASP A 100 -12.29 6.98 -2.04
N SER A 101 -10.97 6.79 -1.93
CA SER A 101 -9.97 7.55 -2.69
C SER A 101 -10.04 7.29 -4.20
N LEU A 102 -10.24 6.04 -4.60
CA LEU A 102 -10.38 5.65 -6.02
C LEU A 102 -11.67 6.23 -6.63
N ALA A 103 -12.76 6.27 -5.87
CA ALA A 103 -14.03 6.84 -6.31
C ALA A 103 -13.95 8.37 -6.52
N ALA A 104 -12.98 9.04 -5.90
CA ALA A 104 -12.75 10.47 -6.04
C ALA A 104 -11.91 10.85 -7.29
N ILE A 105 -11.35 9.87 -8.01
CA ILE A 105 -10.56 10.14 -9.23
C ILE A 105 -11.51 10.61 -10.34
N PRO A 106 -11.26 11.78 -10.95
CA PRO A 106 -12.04 12.24 -12.09
C PRO A 106 -11.89 11.28 -13.27
N GLN A 107 -13.03 10.91 -13.88
CA GLN A 107 -13.12 10.05 -15.07
C GLN A 107 -12.76 10.81 -16.35
#